data_AF-A0A497S1I8-F1
#
_entry.id   AF-A0A497S1I8-F1
#
_cell.length_a   1.000
_cell.length_b   1.000
_cell.length_c   1.000
_cell.angle_alpha   90.00
_cell.angle_beta   90.00
_cell.angle_gamma   90.00
#
_symmetry.space_group_name_H-M   'P 1'
#
loop_
_entity.id
_entity.type
_entity.pdbx_description
1 polymer ?
#
loop_
_entity_poly.entity_id
_entity_poly.type
_entity_poly.pdbx_seq_one_letter_code
_entity_poly.pdbx_strand_id
1 'polypeptide(L)'
;MNNNKEIDVSTEDFLIPLDDYLSNGVHVGLKYKTADMREFIYKIRPDKLCVFDVRKIDERIRIAADFIARYDPEDVLVVSNRVYGRRPVKKFCEYTGCKTIKDRFVSGTLTNPEIDTYVEAKLLLATDPSSDQQAIKEAALTGIPVVAICDTNTRSRNIDLIIPSNNKGKNSLALVYWVLTKEILKRRGIEKFEAPLEEFISTAEPQPYLLKMQEQQRKQRRKRGKRR
;
A
#
# COMPACT_ATOMS: atom_id res chain seq x y z
N MET A 1 -34.16 33.06 -7.87
CA MET A 1 -33.22 33.20 -6.73
C MET A 1 -32.68 31.81 -6.47
N ASN A 2 -31.42 31.60 -6.85
CA ASN A 2 -30.77 30.30 -6.81
C ASN A 2 -30.55 29.87 -5.35
N ASN A 3 -31.24 28.80 -4.95
CA ASN A 3 -30.92 28.06 -3.74
C ASN A 3 -29.58 27.33 -3.97
N ASN A 4 -28.48 28.05 -3.80
CA ASN A 4 -27.22 27.45 -3.41
C ASN A 4 -27.42 26.90 -2.00
N LYS A 5 -27.91 25.65 -1.90
CA LYS A 5 -27.59 24.81 -0.75
C LYS A 5 -26.07 24.63 -0.80
N GLU A 6 -25.37 25.47 -0.05
CA GLU A 6 -24.05 25.13 0.46
C GLU A 6 -24.21 23.77 1.13
N ILE A 7 -23.72 22.74 0.45
CA ILE A 7 -23.54 21.43 1.04
C ILE A 7 -22.34 21.62 1.95
N ASP A 8 -22.61 22.04 3.17
CA ASP A 8 -21.68 21.94 4.28
C ASP A 8 -21.48 20.44 4.54
N VAL A 9 -20.59 19.83 3.74
CA VAL A 9 -20.11 18.47 3.95
C VAL A 9 -19.27 18.57 5.22
N SER A 10 -19.94 18.47 6.37
CA SER A 10 -19.31 18.15 7.64
C SER A 10 -18.21 17.15 7.36
N THR A 11 -16.97 17.50 7.72
CA THR A 11 -15.83 16.60 7.91
C THR A 11 -16.31 15.17 8.08
N GLU A 12 -16.38 14.40 6.99
CA GLU A 12 -16.80 13.01 7.04
C GLU A 12 -15.80 12.29 7.96
N ASP A 13 -16.26 11.32 8.77
CA ASP A 13 -15.45 10.57 9.74
C ASP A 13 -14.34 9.75 9.05
N PHE A 14 -13.33 10.43 8.52
CA PHE A 14 -12.10 9.88 8.00
C PHE A 14 -11.14 9.57 9.16
N LEU A 15 -10.30 8.56 8.98
CA LEU A 15 -9.28 8.17 9.95
C LEU A 15 -8.22 9.26 10.15
N ILE A 16 -7.96 10.04 9.10
CA ILE A 16 -7.06 11.19 9.06
C ILE A 16 -7.68 12.32 8.23
N PRO A 17 -7.24 13.58 8.41
CA PRO A 17 -7.68 14.69 7.58
C PRO A 17 -7.52 14.41 6.08
N LEU A 18 -8.51 14.84 5.29
CA LEU A 18 -8.51 14.65 3.83
C LEU A 18 -7.25 15.23 3.18
N ASP A 19 -6.77 16.36 3.68
CA ASP A 19 -5.58 17.04 3.19
C ASP A 19 -4.32 16.17 3.30
N ASP A 20 -4.22 15.30 4.32
CA ASP A 20 -3.08 14.40 4.49
C ASP A 20 -3.10 13.28 3.44
N TYR A 21 -4.26 12.72 3.13
CA TYR A 21 -4.42 11.75 2.04
C TYR A 21 -4.04 12.36 0.67
N LEU A 22 -4.41 13.62 0.45
CA LEU A 22 -4.13 14.33 -0.80
C LEU A 22 -2.66 14.72 -0.91
N SER A 23 -2.08 15.29 0.14
CA SER A 23 -0.69 15.77 0.18
C SER A 23 0.33 14.63 0.01
N ASN A 24 0.05 13.46 0.57
CA ASN A 24 0.90 12.28 0.45
C ASN A 24 0.70 11.49 -0.85
N GLY A 25 -0.27 11.88 -1.69
CA GLY A 25 -0.49 11.30 -3.02
C GLY A 25 -1.04 9.87 -3.03
N VAL A 26 -1.78 9.48 -1.98
CA VAL A 26 -2.38 8.14 -1.82
C VAL A 26 -3.38 7.83 -2.93
N HIS A 27 -4.14 8.85 -3.33
CA HIS A 27 -5.20 8.77 -4.33
C HIS A 27 -4.68 8.71 -5.78
N VAL A 28 -3.37 8.87 -6.02
CA VAL A 28 -2.80 8.97 -7.37
C VAL A 28 -2.45 7.58 -7.90
N GLY A 29 -3.26 7.06 -8.81
CA GLY A 29 -2.99 5.80 -9.51
C GLY A 29 -2.20 5.97 -10.81
N LEU A 30 -2.02 4.87 -11.53
CA LEU A 30 -1.32 4.84 -12.83
C LEU A 30 -2.24 5.17 -14.01
N LYS A 31 -1.64 5.19 -15.20
CA LYS A 31 -2.36 5.33 -16.48
C LYS A 31 -3.09 4.06 -16.89
N TYR A 32 -2.51 2.91 -16.56
CA TYR A 32 -3.09 1.61 -16.87
C TYR A 32 -4.00 1.18 -15.73
N LYS A 33 -5.18 0.65 -16.08
CA LYS A 33 -6.16 0.14 -15.13
C LYS A 33 -6.58 -1.28 -15.50
N THR A 34 -6.67 -2.14 -14.50
CA THR A 34 -7.26 -3.48 -14.62
C THR A 34 -8.79 -3.39 -14.45
N ALA A 35 -9.52 -4.40 -14.92
CA ALA A 35 -10.97 -4.49 -14.72
C ALA A 35 -11.33 -4.59 -13.23
N ASP A 36 -10.57 -5.37 -12.47
CA ASP A 36 -10.77 -5.63 -11.03
C ASP A 36 -10.73 -4.34 -10.21
N MET A 37 -9.77 -3.45 -10.51
CA MET A 37 -9.58 -2.20 -9.75
C MET A 37 -10.53 -1.08 -10.16
N ARG A 38 -11.44 -1.31 -11.12
CA ARG A 38 -12.33 -0.27 -11.66
C ARG A 38 -13.25 0.31 -10.59
N GLU A 39 -13.70 -0.51 -9.63
CA GLU A 39 -14.60 -0.07 -8.57
C GLU A 39 -13.99 1.00 -7.64
N PHE A 40 -12.66 1.02 -7.50
CA PHE A 40 -11.96 1.95 -6.62
C PHE A 40 -11.57 3.26 -7.31
N ILE A 41 -11.69 3.34 -8.64
CA ILE A 41 -11.30 4.51 -9.42
C ILE A 41 -12.48 5.48 -9.50
N TYR A 42 -12.29 6.68 -8.95
CA TYR A 42 -13.28 7.76 -9.01
C TYR A 42 -13.31 8.44 -10.38
N LYS A 43 -12.16 8.89 -10.87
CA LYS A 43 -12.05 9.60 -12.16
C LYS A 43 -10.69 9.43 -12.82
N ILE A 44 -10.62 9.80 -14.09
CA ILE A 44 -9.37 9.87 -14.86
C ILE A 44 -9.05 11.34 -15.09
N ARG A 45 -7.85 11.78 -14.71
CA ARG A 45 -7.37 13.15 -14.97
C ARG A 45 -7.05 13.37 -16.45
N PRO A 46 -6.99 14.63 -16.92
CA PRO A 46 -6.51 14.96 -18.27
C PRO A 46 -5.14 14.34 -18.61
N ASP A 47 -4.25 14.22 -17.62
CA ASP A 47 -2.94 13.56 -17.74
C ASP A 47 -2.98 12.04 -17.96
N LYS A 48 -4.19 11.47 -18.02
CA LYS A 48 -4.52 10.05 -18.08
C LYS A 48 -4.18 9.26 -16.81
N LEU A 49 -3.85 9.93 -15.71
CA LEU A 49 -3.68 9.28 -14.42
C LEU A 49 -5.04 8.97 -13.81
N CYS A 50 -5.21 7.74 -13.31
CA CYS A 50 -6.40 7.36 -12.56
C CYS A 50 -6.34 7.97 -11.15
N VAL A 51 -7.50 8.35 -10.62
CA VAL A 51 -7.65 8.88 -9.26
C VAL A 51 -8.54 7.91 -8.48
N PHE A 52 -8.03 7.42 -7.37
CA PHE A 52 -8.79 6.60 -6.42
C PHE A 52 -9.79 7.46 -5.63
N ASP A 53 -10.89 6.83 -5.23
CA ASP A 53 -11.84 7.40 -4.27
C ASP A 53 -11.27 7.31 -2.85
N VAL A 54 -11.02 8.44 -2.20
CA VAL A 54 -10.45 8.49 -0.84
C VAL A 54 -11.39 7.86 0.19
N ARG A 55 -12.71 7.94 0.01
CA ARG A 55 -13.68 7.33 0.92
C ARG A 55 -13.54 5.80 0.94
N LYS A 56 -13.40 5.22 -0.25
CA LYS A 56 -13.19 3.76 -0.38
C LYS A 56 -11.83 3.34 0.17
N ILE A 57 -10.81 4.19 0.07
CA ILE A 57 -9.49 3.94 0.67
C ILE A 57 -9.64 3.86 2.19
N ASP A 58 -10.28 4.85 2.80
CA ASP A 58 -10.50 4.90 4.26
C ASP A 58 -11.29 3.69 4.76
N GLU A 59 -12.40 3.37 4.10
CA GLU A 59 -13.25 2.22 4.42
C GLU A 59 -12.46 0.90 4.34
N ARG A 60 -11.68 0.68 3.27
CA ARG A 60 -10.87 -0.53 3.11
C ARG A 60 -9.74 -0.61 4.13
N ILE A 61 -9.13 0.51 4.51
CA ILE A 61 -8.14 0.56 5.60
C ILE A 61 -8.80 0.17 6.93
N ARG A 62 -10.01 0.66 7.21
CA ARG A 62 -10.76 0.35 8.43
C ARG A 62 -11.11 -1.14 8.53
N ILE A 63 -11.57 -1.74 7.42
CA ILE A 63 -11.87 -3.16 7.33
C ILE A 63 -10.58 -3.99 7.47
N ALA A 64 -9.48 -3.57 6.83
CA ALA A 64 -8.20 -4.26 6.94
C ALA A 64 -7.63 -4.21 8.35
N ALA A 65 -7.71 -3.06 9.02
CA ALA A 65 -7.27 -2.92 10.40
C ALA A 65 -8.11 -3.80 11.34
N ASP A 66 -9.43 -3.88 11.13
CA ASP A 66 -10.30 -4.78 11.89
C ASP A 66 -9.95 -6.26 11.66
N PHE A 67 -9.72 -6.62 10.41
CA PHE A 67 -9.37 -7.99 10.04
C PHE A 67 -8.02 -8.40 10.62
N ILE A 68 -6.99 -7.57 10.50
CA ILE A 68 -5.64 -7.83 11.03
C ILE A 68 -5.64 -7.85 12.57
N ALA A 69 -6.43 -6.99 13.23
CA ALA A 69 -6.46 -6.91 14.69
C ALA A 69 -7.00 -8.18 15.37
N ARG A 70 -7.77 -9.02 14.65
CA ARG A 70 -8.29 -10.30 15.15
C ARG A 70 -7.25 -11.41 15.24
N TYR A 71 -6.11 -11.24 14.57
CA TYR A 71 -5.02 -12.22 14.60
C TYR A 71 -3.97 -11.82 15.63
N ASP A 72 -3.31 -12.84 16.18
CA ASP A 72 -2.13 -12.67 17.01
C ASP A 72 -0.99 -12.06 16.16
N PRO A 73 -0.22 -11.10 16.70
CA PRO A 73 0.84 -10.44 15.94
C PRO A 73 1.83 -11.42 15.29
N GLU A 74 2.21 -12.46 16.03
CA GLU A 74 3.20 -13.44 15.58
C GLU A 74 2.73 -14.29 14.40
N ASP A 75 1.42 -14.40 14.19
CA ASP A 75 0.82 -15.15 13.09
C ASP A 75 0.64 -14.30 11.82
N VAL A 76 0.86 -12.99 11.89
CA VAL A 76 0.75 -12.08 10.75
C VAL A 76 2.12 -11.89 10.10
N LEU A 77 2.22 -12.26 8.82
CA LEU A 77 3.41 -12.05 8.01
C LEU A 77 3.22 -10.84 7.07
N VAL A 78 4.12 -9.86 7.17
CA VAL A 78 4.13 -8.69 6.28
C VAL A 78 5.31 -8.78 5.31
N VAL A 79 5.01 -8.71 4.01
CA VAL A 79 6.01 -8.85 2.94
C VAL A 79 6.11 -7.61 2.08
N SER A 80 7.34 -7.22 1.77
CA SER A 80 7.64 -6.17 0.79
C SER A 80 9.01 -6.38 0.16
N ASN A 81 9.05 -6.83 -1.08
CA ASN A 81 10.29 -6.82 -1.87
C ASN A 81 10.66 -5.40 -2.33
N ARG A 82 9.69 -4.49 -2.35
CA ARG A 82 9.83 -3.14 -2.89
C ARG A 82 10.66 -2.22 -1.99
N VAL A 83 11.63 -1.52 -2.57
CA VAL A 83 12.59 -0.64 -1.87
C VAL A 83 11.88 0.41 -0.99
N TYR A 84 10.83 1.06 -1.50
CA TYR A 84 10.09 2.05 -0.72
C TYR A 84 9.18 1.45 0.35
N GLY A 85 8.80 0.17 0.23
CA GLY A 85 7.98 -0.53 1.22
C GLY A 85 8.78 -1.12 2.39
N ARG A 86 10.08 -1.37 2.22
CA ARG A 86 10.92 -2.01 3.25
C ARG A 86 10.91 -1.29 4.59
N ARG A 87 11.04 0.04 4.57
CA ARG A 87 11.07 0.86 5.79
C ARG A 87 9.69 0.98 6.46
N PRO A 88 8.60 1.32 5.74
CA PRO A 88 7.24 1.29 6.30
C PRO A 88 6.88 -0.06 6.92
N VAL A 89 7.19 -1.17 6.23
CA VAL A 89 6.90 -2.53 6.71
C VAL A 89 7.70 -2.86 7.96
N LYS A 90 9.00 -2.54 7.98
CA LYS A 90 9.83 -2.74 9.17
C LYS A 90 9.26 -2.00 10.38
N LYS A 91 8.92 -0.71 10.20
CA LYS A 91 8.35 0.14 11.26
C LYS A 91 7.00 -0.37 11.72
N PHE A 92 6.11 -0.74 10.79
CA PHE A 92 4.83 -1.36 11.09
C PHE A 92 4.99 -2.59 11.99
N CYS A 93 5.92 -3.48 11.67
CA CYS A 93 6.20 -4.68 12.47
C CYS A 93 6.84 -4.37 13.82
N GLU A 94 7.71 -3.36 13.91
CA GLU A 94 8.28 -2.88 15.19
C GLU A 94 7.17 -2.44 16.18
N TYR A 95 6.11 -1.75 15.70
CA TYR A 95 5.02 -1.29 16.57
C TYR A 95 3.93 -2.33 16.81
N THR A 96 3.60 -3.15 15.81
CA THR A 96 2.49 -4.11 15.91
C THR A 96 2.90 -5.46 16.47
N GLY A 97 4.20 -5.79 16.45
CA GLY A 97 4.75 -7.09 16.82
C GLY A 97 4.66 -8.15 15.71
N CYS A 98 4.34 -7.76 14.46
CA CYS A 98 4.16 -8.72 13.37
C CYS A 98 5.49 -9.23 12.80
N LYS A 99 5.48 -10.43 12.20
CA LYS A 99 6.64 -10.96 11.46
C LYS A 99 6.81 -10.22 10.13
N THR A 100 8.04 -9.98 9.70
CA THR A 100 8.34 -9.28 8.45
C THR A 100 9.38 -9.96 7.59
N ILE A 101 9.15 -9.93 6.28
CA ILE A 101 10.16 -10.17 5.25
C ILE A 101 10.25 -8.90 4.40
N LYS A 102 11.26 -8.09 4.71
CA LYS A 102 11.54 -6.80 4.06
C LYS A 102 12.46 -6.90 2.84
N ASP A 103 13.05 -8.07 2.61
CA ASP A 103 14.00 -8.31 1.52
C ASP A 103 13.41 -9.29 0.51
N ARG A 104 14.27 -10.02 -0.20
CA ARG A 104 13.83 -11.01 -1.17
C ARG A 104 13.06 -12.13 -0.46
N PHE A 105 11.82 -12.34 -0.88
CA PHE A 105 11.05 -13.52 -0.48
C PHE A 105 11.69 -14.78 -1.08
N VAL A 106 12.09 -15.72 -0.22
CA VAL A 106 12.66 -17.00 -0.63
C VAL A 106 11.50 -17.94 -0.94
N SER A 107 11.56 -18.61 -2.10
CA SER A 107 10.53 -19.58 -2.44
C SER A 107 10.57 -20.75 -1.45
N GLY A 108 9.41 -21.18 -0.97
CA GLY A 108 9.29 -22.22 0.03
C GLY A 108 9.20 -21.70 1.47
N THR A 109 9.29 -20.40 1.70
CA THR A 109 9.13 -19.79 3.03
C THR A 109 7.79 -20.14 3.68
N LEU A 110 6.70 -20.30 2.91
CA LEU A 110 5.40 -20.68 3.47
C LEU A 110 5.06 -22.17 3.28
N THR A 111 5.71 -22.86 2.35
CA THR A 111 5.33 -24.24 1.97
C THR A 111 6.30 -25.31 2.43
N ASN A 112 7.58 -25.01 2.67
CA ASN A 112 8.61 -26.00 2.98
C ASN A 112 9.17 -25.81 4.40
N PRO A 113 8.75 -26.64 5.37
CA PRO A 113 9.25 -26.59 6.75
C PRO A 113 10.74 -26.86 6.94
N GLU A 114 11.42 -27.48 5.97
CA GLU A 114 12.84 -27.83 6.09
C GLU A 114 13.79 -26.65 5.86
N ILE A 115 13.30 -25.52 5.34
CA ILE A 115 14.12 -24.34 5.05
C ILE A 115 14.22 -23.49 6.32
N ASP A 116 15.42 -22.98 6.63
CA ASP A 116 15.66 -22.10 7.80
C ASP A 116 14.79 -20.83 7.83
N THR A 117 14.35 -20.38 6.65
CA THR A 117 13.49 -19.21 6.47
C THR A 117 12.00 -19.54 6.47
N TYR A 118 11.62 -20.77 6.84
CA TYR A 118 10.22 -21.16 6.96
C TYR A 118 9.51 -20.33 8.03
N VAL A 119 8.31 -19.86 7.70
CA VAL A 119 7.46 -19.11 8.61
C VAL A 119 6.06 -19.67 8.53
N GLU A 120 5.55 -20.12 9.66
CA GLU A 120 4.12 -20.39 9.83
C GLU A 120 3.40 -19.05 10.09
N ALA A 121 2.46 -18.74 9.22
CA ALA A 121 1.65 -17.53 9.27
C ALA A 121 0.18 -17.89 9.00
N LYS A 122 -0.75 -17.19 9.66
CA LYS A 122 -2.20 -17.32 9.44
C LYS A 122 -2.78 -16.16 8.63
N LEU A 123 -2.00 -15.12 8.39
CA LEU A 123 -2.39 -13.97 7.58
C LEU A 123 -1.18 -13.40 6.85
N LEU A 124 -1.33 -13.10 5.55
CA LEU A 124 -0.32 -12.42 4.75
C LEU A 124 -0.76 -10.98 4.42
N LEU A 125 0.08 -10.00 4.73
CA LEU A 125 -0.05 -8.62 4.25
C LEU A 125 1.03 -8.30 3.21
N ALA A 126 0.63 -8.13 1.95
CA ALA A 126 1.54 -7.80 0.84
C ALA A 126 1.49 -6.31 0.46
N THR A 127 2.64 -5.67 0.30
CA THR A 127 2.72 -4.25 -0.11
C THR A 127 2.48 -4.05 -1.60
N ASP A 128 2.95 -4.96 -2.45
CA ASP A 128 2.81 -4.84 -3.89
C ASP A 128 2.63 -6.21 -4.55
N PRO A 129 1.41 -6.57 -4.97
CA PRO A 129 1.16 -7.88 -5.55
C PRO A 129 1.97 -8.23 -6.80
N SER A 130 2.45 -7.23 -7.54
CA SER A 130 3.33 -7.49 -8.68
C SER A 130 4.74 -7.88 -8.24
N SER A 131 5.24 -7.32 -7.14
CA SER A 131 6.59 -7.59 -6.62
C SER A 131 6.61 -8.79 -5.68
N ASP A 132 5.52 -9.00 -4.95
CA ASP A 132 5.38 -10.01 -3.89
C ASP A 132 4.54 -11.22 -4.36
N GLN A 133 4.44 -11.41 -5.69
CA GLN A 133 3.61 -12.45 -6.29
C GLN A 133 3.93 -13.86 -5.77
N GLN A 134 5.20 -14.13 -5.46
CA GLN A 134 5.63 -15.43 -4.95
C GLN A 134 5.00 -15.72 -3.57
N ALA A 135 5.01 -14.74 -2.66
CA ALA A 135 4.40 -14.87 -1.34
C ALA A 135 2.88 -15.10 -1.45
N ILE A 136 2.21 -14.36 -2.33
CA ILE A 136 0.76 -14.49 -2.57
C ILE A 136 0.42 -15.87 -3.15
N LYS A 137 1.23 -16.38 -4.08
CA LYS A 137 1.05 -17.73 -4.63
C LYS A 137 1.19 -18.81 -3.56
N GLU A 138 2.24 -18.73 -2.74
CA GLU A 138 2.47 -19.72 -1.69
C GLU A 138 1.39 -19.64 -0.60
N ALA A 139 0.98 -18.43 -0.18
CA ALA A 139 -0.13 -18.25 0.74
C ALA A 139 -1.44 -18.88 0.21
N ALA A 140 -1.71 -18.72 -1.09
CA ALA A 140 -2.89 -19.34 -1.71
C ALA A 140 -2.80 -20.87 -1.74
N LEU A 141 -1.60 -21.45 -1.88
CA LEU A 141 -1.40 -22.91 -1.85
C LEU A 141 -1.59 -23.47 -0.44
N THR A 142 -1.23 -22.72 0.61
CA THR A 142 -1.35 -23.14 2.01
C THR A 142 -2.69 -22.75 2.65
N GLY A 143 -3.54 -21.98 1.96
CA GLY A 143 -4.83 -21.53 2.47
C GLY A 143 -4.74 -20.33 3.42
N ILE A 144 -3.65 -19.57 3.37
CA ILE A 144 -3.47 -18.36 4.17
C ILE A 144 -4.21 -17.19 3.48
N PRO A 145 -5.12 -16.48 4.19
CA PRO A 145 -5.77 -15.29 3.66
C PRO A 145 -4.76 -14.17 3.35
N VAL A 146 -5.01 -13.44 2.27
CA VAL A 146 -4.12 -12.40 1.75
C VAL A 146 -4.81 -11.04 1.75
N VAL A 147 -4.22 -10.09 2.48
CA VAL A 147 -4.52 -8.66 2.40
C VAL A 147 -3.43 -8.00 1.56
N ALA A 148 -3.79 -7.16 0.60
CA ALA A 148 -2.78 -6.51 -0.23
C ALA A 148 -3.08 -5.05 -0.57
N ILE A 149 -2.01 -4.24 -0.58
CA ILE A 149 -2.05 -2.87 -1.07
C ILE A 149 -1.93 -2.87 -2.59
N CYS A 150 -2.98 -2.43 -3.27
CA CYS A 150 -3.12 -2.56 -4.72
C CYS A 150 -3.20 -1.20 -5.42
N ASP A 151 -2.37 -1.04 -6.46
CA ASP A 151 -2.45 0.07 -7.41
C ASP A 151 -3.39 -0.30 -8.58
N THR A 152 -3.68 0.64 -9.48
CA THR A 152 -4.71 0.48 -10.53
C THR A 152 -4.40 -0.62 -11.53
N ASN A 153 -3.13 -0.98 -11.71
CA ASN A 153 -2.68 -2.01 -12.64
C ASN A 153 -2.60 -3.40 -12.01
N THR A 154 -2.92 -3.54 -10.73
CA THR A 154 -2.89 -4.82 -10.02
C THR A 154 -4.04 -5.71 -10.47
N ARG A 155 -3.82 -7.03 -10.46
CA ARG A 155 -4.86 -8.06 -10.63
C ARG A 155 -5.18 -8.63 -9.26
N SER A 156 -6.45 -8.80 -8.93
CA SER A 156 -6.91 -9.24 -7.60
C SER A 156 -6.83 -10.76 -7.37
N ARG A 157 -6.09 -11.49 -8.21
CA ARG A 157 -6.01 -12.96 -8.10
C ARG A 157 -5.30 -13.35 -6.80
N ASN A 158 -5.93 -14.25 -6.04
CA ASN A 158 -5.44 -14.75 -4.75
C ASN A 158 -5.26 -13.65 -3.69
N ILE A 159 -6.07 -12.59 -3.76
CA ILE A 159 -6.12 -11.51 -2.79
C ILE A 159 -7.55 -11.46 -2.26
N ASP A 160 -7.72 -11.66 -0.96
CA ASP A 160 -9.03 -11.69 -0.31
C ASP A 160 -9.51 -10.28 0.06
N LEU A 161 -8.58 -9.43 0.50
CA LEU A 161 -8.88 -8.04 0.85
C LEU A 161 -7.93 -7.07 0.16
N ILE A 162 -8.52 -6.16 -0.60
CA ILE A 162 -7.79 -5.13 -1.34
C ILE A 162 -7.83 -3.80 -0.57
N ILE A 163 -6.64 -3.24 -0.34
CA ILE A 163 -6.48 -1.85 0.09
C ILE A 163 -6.08 -1.04 -1.16
N PRO A 164 -6.99 -0.28 -1.78
CA PRO A 164 -6.63 0.54 -2.94
C PRO A 164 -5.68 1.66 -2.49
N SER A 165 -4.49 1.74 -3.06
CA SER A 165 -3.56 2.83 -2.78
C SER A 165 -2.43 2.88 -3.79
N ASN A 166 -1.82 4.05 -3.92
CA ASN A 166 -0.57 4.23 -4.63
C ASN A 166 0.58 3.48 -3.93
N ASN A 167 0.89 2.28 -4.40
CA ASN A 167 1.99 1.46 -3.88
C ASN A 167 3.37 1.87 -4.43
N LYS A 168 3.48 2.98 -5.18
CA LYS A 168 4.74 3.46 -5.78
C LYS A 168 5.34 4.66 -5.08
N GLY A 169 4.50 5.49 -4.45
CA GLY A 169 4.95 6.66 -3.73
C GLY A 169 5.55 6.28 -2.38
N LYS A 170 6.72 6.85 -2.05
CA LYS A 170 7.33 6.71 -0.72
C LYS A 170 6.41 7.22 0.40
N ASN A 171 5.80 8.39 0.19
CA ASN A 171 4.92 9.03 1.17
C ASN A 171 3.58 8.30 1.28
N SER A 172 3.03 7.86 0.14
CA SER A 172 1.78 7.10 0.11
C SER A 172 1.88 5.78 0.89
N LEU A 173 2.91 4.97 0.62
CA LEU A 173 3.11 3.72 1.37
C LEU A 173 3.33 3.97 2.86
N ALA A 174 4.14 4.98 3.20
CA ALA A 174 4.37 5.36 4.59
C ALA A 174 3.06 5.73 5.29
N LEU A 175 2.21 6.55 4.66
CA LEU A 175 0.93 6.96 5.22
C LEU A 175 -0.01 5.78 5.42
N VAL A 176 -0.13 4.88 4.44
CA VAL A 176 -1.02 3.70 4.57
C VAL A 176 -0.57 2.81 5.74
N TYR A 177 0.71 2.51 5.84
CA TYR A 177 1.23 1.69 6.96
C TYR A 177 1.10 2.41 8.31
N TRP A 178 1.29 3.74 8.34
CA TRP A 178 1.12 4.54 9.55
C TRP A 178 -0.33 4.53 10.04
N VAL A 179 -1.30 4.79 9.15
CA VAL A 179 -2.73 4.74 9.48
C VAL A 179 -3.14 3.32 9.89
N LEU A 180 -2.69 2.28 9.17
CA LEU A 180 -2.96 0.89 9.56
C LEU A 180 -2.41 0.57 10.94
N THR A 181 -1.19 1.01 11.27
CA THR A 181 -0.58 0.81 12.60
C THR A 181 -1.44 1.45 13.68
N LYS A 182 -1.79 2.73 13.50
CA LYS A 182 -2.64 3.49 14.43
C LYS A 182 -3.97 2.78 14.67
N GLU A 183 -4.62 2.33 13.61
CA GLU A 183 -5.94 1.70 13.68
C GLU A 183 -5.93 0.28 14.25
N ILE A 184 -4.87 -0.49 14.03
CA ILE A 184 -4.68 -1.81 14.64
C ILE A 184 -4.42 -1.66 16.15
N LEU A 185 -3.53 -0.74 16.54
CA LEU A 185 -3.21 -0.49 17.95
C LEU A 185 -4.45 0.00 18.71
N LYS A 186 -5.22 0.91 18.11
CA LYS A 186 -6.49 1.38 18.65
C LYS A 186 -7.46 0.23 18.92
N ARG A 187 -7.62 -0.72 17.98
CA ARG A 187 -8.49 -1.90 18.14
C ARG A 187 -7.98 -2.89 19.18
N ARG A 188 -6.66 -2.94 19.38
CA ARG A 188 -6.02 -3.74 20.44
C ARG A 188 -6.04 -3.05 21.82
N GLY A 189 -6.68 -1.88 21.95
CA GLY A 189 -6.79 -1.14 23.21
C GLY A 189 -5.56 -0.31 23.59
N ILE A 190 -4.60 -0.14 22.66
CA ILE A 190 -3.42 0.69 22.85
C ILE A 190 -3.69 2.07 22.24
N GLU A 191 -4.10 3.03 23.06
CA GLU A 191 -4.51 4.36 22.58
C GLU A 191 -3.35 5.30 22.25
N LYS A 192 -2.17 5.09 22.86
CA LYS A 192 -1.00 5.96 22.67
C LYS A 192 -0.10 5.46 21.54
N PHE A 193 -0.43 5.86 20.32
CA PHE A 193 0.48 5.75 19.18
C PHE A 193 1.03 7.13 18.83
N GLU A 194 2.22 7.45 19.36
CA GLU A 194 2.90 8.74 19.18
C GLU A 194 4.09 8.63 18.22
N ALA A 195 3.97 7.83 17.15
CA ALA A 195 5.01 7.76 16.12
C ALA A 195 4.73 8.81 15.03
N PRO A 196 5.69 9.68 14.69
CA PRO A 196 5.54 10.61 13.58
C PRO A 196 5.56 9.89 12.23
N LEU A 197 4.85 10.42 11.23
CA LEU A 197 4.76 9.83 9.89
C LEU A 197 6.15 9.69 9.23
N GLU A 198 7.05 10.63 9.53
CA GLU A 198 8.41 10.71 9.03
C GLU A 198 9.23 9.45 9.32
N GLU A 199 8.94 8.74 10.42
CA GLU A 199 9.62 7.50 10.74
C GLU A 199 9.36 6.39 9.70
N PHE A 200 8.15 6.37 9.15
CA PHE A 200 7.71 5.39 8.16
C PHE A 200 8.22 5.73 6.75
N ILE A 201 8.58 6.99 6.48
CA ILE A 201 9.04 7.42 5.15
C ILE A 201 10.36 6.71 4.81
N SER A 202 10.38 6.03 3.66
CA SER A 202 11.59 5.41 3.17
C SER A 202 12.66 6.45 2.84
N THR A 203 13.84 6.30 3.46
CA THR A 203 15.05 7.10 3.16
C THR A 203 15.82 6.56 1.96
N ALA A 204 15.35 5.48 1.35
CA ALA A 204 16.05 4.85 0.23
C ALA A 204 16.07 5.77 -0.99
N GLU A 205 17.26 6.10 -1.47
CA GLU A 205 17.42 6.82 -2.73
C GLU A 205 17.04 5.91 -3.91
N PRO A 206 16.37 6.45 -4.95
CA PRO A 206 16.21 5.71 -6.19
C PRO A 206 17.58 5.31 -6.73
N GLN A 207 17.72 4.06 -7.20
CA GLN A 207 19.00 3.57 -7.72
C GLN A 207 19.59 4.54 -8.75
N PRO A 208 20.90 4.88 -8.68
CA PRO A 208 21.52 5.88 -9.55
C PRO A 208 21.30 5.64 -11.05
N TYR A 209 21.19 4.37 -11.46
CA TYR A 209 20.90 3.98 -12.84
C TYR A 209 19.51 4.43 -13.33
N LEU A 210 18.48 4.36 -12.47
CA LEU A 210 17.12 4.81 -12.80
C LEU A 210 17.10 6.33 -13.03
N LEU A 211 17.89 7.09 -12.25
CA LEU A 211 18.05 8.52 -12.43
C LEU A 211 18.63 8.84 -13.81
N LYS A 212 19.72 8.14 -14.18
CA LYS A 212 20.37 8.26 -15.50
C LYS A 212 19.41 7.93 -16.64
N MET A 213 18.62 6.86 -16.52
CA MET A 213 17.62 6.50 -17.54
C MET A 213 16.52 7.55 -17.69
N GLN A 214 16.01 8.11 -16.59
CA GLN A 214 15.00 9.17 -16.63
C GLN A 214 15.54 10.45 -17.25
N GLU A 215 16.79 10.83 -16.96
CA GLU A 215 17.46 11.94 -17.62
C GLU A 215 17.63 11.71 -19.12
N GLN A 216 18.03 10.51 -19.53
CA GLN A 216 18.14 10.16 -20.95
C GLN A 216 16.78 10.26 -21.66
N GLN A 217 15.71 9.75 -21.05
CA GLN A 217 14.35 9.88 -21.59
C GLN A 217 13.86 11.33 -21.63
N ARG A 218 14.15 12.15 -20.60
CA ARG A 218 13.86 13.60 -20.59
C ARG A 218 14.62 14.33 -21.68
N LYS A 219 15.91 14.03 -21.87
CA LYS A 219 16.75 14.58 -22.96
C LYS A 219 16.21 14.18 -24.34
N GLN A 220 15.81 12.92 -24.52
CA GLN A 220 15.19 12.45 -25.77
C GLN A 220 13.85 13.14 -26.04
N ARG A 221 12.99 13.33 -25.03
CA ARG A 221 11.72 14.07 -25.16
C ARG A 221 11.93 15.54 -25.53
N ARG A 222 12.90 16.22 -24.90
CA ARG A 222 13.28 17.60 -25.24
C ARG A 222 13.79 17.72 -26.68
N LYS A 223 14.57 16.74 -27.15
CA LYS A 223 15.03 16.69 -28.56
C LYS A 223 13.88 16.44 -29.55
N ARG A 224 12.88 15.62 -29.19
CA ARG A 224 11.68 15.38 -30.02
C ARG A 224 10.74 16.59 -30.06
N GLY A 225 10.62 17.33 -28.96
CA GLY A 225 9.80 18.55 -28.90
C GLY A 225 10.38 19.75 -29.64
N LYS A 226 11.71 19.82 -29.83
CA LYS A 226 12.38 20.87 -30.63
C LYS A 226 12.39 20.63 -32.15
N ARG A 227 11.91 19.46 -32.60
CA ARG A 227 11.86 19.08 -34.03
C ARG A 227 10.44 19.19 -34.62
N ARG A 228 9.49 19.69 -33.85
CA ARG A 228 8.15 20.08 -34.28
C ARG A 228 8.03 21.59 -34.14
#